data_AF-A0A7C5EZ18-F1
#
_entry.id   AF-A0A7C5EZ18-F1
#
_cell.length_a   1.000
_cell.length_b   1.000
_cell.length_c   1.000
_cell.angle_alpha   90.00
_cell.angle_beta   90.00
_cell.angle_gamma   90.00
#
_symmetry.space_group_name_H-M   'P 1'
#
loop_
_entity.id
_entity.type
_entity.pdbx_description
1 polymer ?
#
loop_
_entity_poly.entity_id
_entity_poly.type
_entity_poly.pdbx_seq_one_letter_code
_entity_poly.pdbx_strand_id
1 'polypeptide(L)'
;MATQLDALANNWRGQSYEQASRQRDALARAGDQFRLPPLPNQEIYFFRKRIDNSRVVRRADPAVNARCRRLIVTVTAFTLMVAGLSAPRLYTILAGYEIESLKAQQEKLLAERASLDLDEARLLSMGNLEEVARTGQYLDPDPQQVVFLPPAQGHGTALAYNVNSK
;
A
#
# COMPACT_ATOMS: atom_id res chain seq x y z
N MET A 1 6.19 18.23 -31.51
CA MET A 1 5.69 17.15 -30.64
C MET A 1 4.23 16.76 -30.96
N ALA A 2 3.31 17.69 -31.25
CA ALA A 2 1.91 17.37 -31.58
C ALA A 2 1.73 16.55 -32.88
N THR A 3 2.59 16.76 -33.88
CA THR A 3 2.49 16.12 -35.21
C THR A 3 2.74 14.60 -35.22
N GLN A 4 3.54 14.07 -34.29
CA GLN A 4 3.85 12.64 -34.20
C GLN A 4 2.67 11.84 -33.62
N LEU A 5 1.96 12.40 -32.63
CA LEU A 5 0.79 11.77 -32.02
C LEU A 5 -0.42 11.76 -32.97
N ASP A 6 -0.60 12.84 -33.74
CA ASP A 6 -1.66 12.92 -34.75
C ASP A 6 -1.42 11.92 -35.91
N ALA A 7 -0.16 11.74 -36.31
CA ALA A 7 0.22 10.76 -37.32
C ALA A 7 -0.05 9.32 -36.87
N LEU A 8 0.30 8.97 -35.62
CA LEU A 8 0.03 7.66 -35.05
C LEU A 8 -1.48 7.38 -34.90
N ALA A 9 -2.26 8.36 -34.42
CA ALA A 9 -3.71 8.21 -34.26
C ALA A 9 -4.46 8.08 -35.59
N ASN A 10 -3.92 8.67 -36.67
CA ASN A 10 -4.48 8.54 -38.02
C ASN A 10 -4.10 7.20 -38.67
N ASN A 11 -2.88 6.71 -38.44
CA ASN A 11 -2.41 5.41 -38.93
C ASN A 11 -3.24 4.24 -38.33
N TRP A 12 -3.46 4.24 -37.02
CA TRP A 12 -4.32 3.25 -36.35
C TRP A 12 -5.75 3.22 -36.89
N ARG A 13 -6.35 4.40 -37.14
CA ARG A 13 -7.69 4.47 -37.75
C ARG A 13 -7.68 3.92 -39.18
N GLY A 14 -6.70 4.28 -40.01
CA GLY A 14 -6.59 3.79 -41.40
C GLY A 14 -6.47 2.27 -41.50
N GLN A 15 -5.61 1.66 -40.67
CA GLN A 15 -5.39 0.20 -40.67
C GLN A 15 -6.64 -0.60 -40.33
N SER A 16 -7.48 -0.11 -39.41
CA SER A 16 -8.72 -0.79 -39.03
C SER A 16 -9.75 -0.88 -40.17
N TYR A 17 -9.83 0.14 -41.03
CA TYR A 17 -10.75 0.15 -42.17
C TYR A 17 -10.30 -0.79 -43.29
N GLU A 18 -8.98 -0.86 -43.57
CA GLU A 18 -8.44 -1.78 -44.57
C GLU A 18 -8.56 -3.25 -44.16
N GLN A 19 -8.39 -3.56 -42.87
CA GLN A 19 -8.57 -4.92 -42.38
C GLN A 19 -10.04 -5.35 -42.48
N ALA A 20 -10.98 -4.47 -42.12
CA ALA A 20 -12.41 -4.75 -42.19
C ALA A 20 -12.93 -4.93 -43.63
N SER A 21 -12.37 -4.21 -44.62
CA SER A 21 -12.72 -4.39 -46.04
C SER A 21 -12.21 -5.71 -46.59
N ARG A 22 -10.94 -6.06 -46.33
CA ARG A 22 -10.34 -7.33 -46.73
C ARG A 22 -11.08 -8.53 -46.14
N GLN A 23 -11.51 -8.44 -44.88
CA GLN A 23 -12.26 -9.49 -44.21
C GLN A 23 -13.67 -9.66 -44.81
N ARG A 24 -14.35 -8.55 -45.19
CA ARG A 24 -15.62 -8.62 -45.94
C ARG A 24 -15.46 -9.27 -47.30
N ASP A 25 -14.42 -8.93 -48.04
CA ASP A 25 -14.17 -9.50 -49.37
C ASP A 25 -13.84 -11.00 -49.28
N ALA A 26 -13.11 -11.43 -48.26
CA ALA A 26 -12.85 -12.83 -47.99
C ALA A 26 -14.14 -13.61 -47.65
N LEU A 27 -15.01 -13.04 -46.82
CA LEU A 27 -16.32 -13.63 -46.49
C LEU A 27 -17.24 -13.70 -47.71
N ALA A 28 -17.23 -12.68 -48.57
CA ALA A 28 -18.00 -12.68 -49.80
C ALA A 28 -17.57 -13.78 -50.78
N ARG A 29 -16.26 -14.11 -50.82
CA ARG A 29 -15.73 -15.24 -51.61
C ARG A 29 -16.02 -16.60 -50.99
N ALA A 30 -16.05 -16.69 -49.65
CA ALA A 30 -16.34 -17.94 -48.94
C ALA A 30 -17.80 -18.40 -49.05
N GLY A 31 -18.75 -17.47 -49.29
CA GLY A 31 -20.18 -17.77 -49.39
C GLY A 31 -20.63 -18.50 -50.67
N ASP A 32 -19.72 -18.83 -51.60
CA ASP A 32 -20.09 -19.29 -52.95
C ASP A 32 -20.05 -20.82 -53.14
N GLN A 33 -19.71 -21.60 -52.09
CA GLN A 33 -19.49 -23.05 -52.21
C GLN A 33 -20.79 -23.88 -52.32
N PHE A 34 -21.96 -23.31 -52.01
CA PHE A 34 -23.26 -24.02 -52.01
C PHE A 34 -24.35 -23.29 -52.80
N ARG A 35 -24.03 -22.75 -53.98
CA ARG A 35 -25.05 -22.16 -54.87
C ARG A 35 -25.99 -23.25 -55.40
N LEU A 36 -27.24 -23.21 -54.95
CA LEU A 36 -28.34 -24.03 -55.49
C LEU A 36 -28.67 -23.60 -56.93
N PRO A 37 -29.13 -24.53 -57.80
CA PRO A 37 -29.67 -24.19 -59.10
C PRO A 37 -30.82 -23.19 -58.95
N PRO A 38 -30.94 -22.18 -59.84
CA PRO A 38 -32.02 -21.21 -59.74
C PRO A 38 -33.36 -21.93 -59.96
N LEU A 39 -34.21 -21.93 -58.93
CA LEU A 39 -35.60 -22.33 -59.09
C LEU A 39 -36.37 -21.19 -59.78
N PRO A 40 -37.40 -21.52 -60.59
CA PRO A 40 -38.29 -20.49 -61.10
C PRO A 40 -38.83 -19.65 -59.93
N ASN A 41 -39.04 -18.35 -60.16
CA ASN A 41 -39.60 -17.38 -59.20
C ASN A 41 -38.84 -17.17 -57.87
N GLN A 42 -37.56 -17.56 -57.76
CA GLN A 42 -36.68 -17.24 -56.60
C GLN A 42 -35.77 -16.01 -56.79
N GLU A 43 -35.83 -15.34 -57.93
CA GLU A 43 -35.05 -14.12 -58.17
C GLU A 43 -35.72 -12.93 -57.48
N ILE A 44 -35.62 -12.86 -56.15
CA ILE A 44 -35.88 -11.62 -55.42
C ILE A 44 -34.76 -10.66 -55.79
N TYR A 45 -34.98 -9.88 -56.85
CA TYR A 45 -34.11 -8.77 -57.21
C TYR A 45 -34.19 -7.73 -56.10
N PHE A 46 -33.28 -7.82 -55.12
CA PHE A 46 -33.05 -6.71 -54.22
C PHE A 46 -32.50 -5.55 -55.04
N PHE A 47 -33.36 -4.57 -55.33
CA PHE A 47 -32.94 -3.31 -55.92
C PHE A 47 -31.96 -2.62 -54.96
N ARG A 48 -30.67 -2.83 -55.20
CA ARG A 48 -29.61 -2.17 -54.42
C ARG A 48 -29.44 -0.77 -54.99
N LYS A 49 -30.18 0.20 -54.43
CA LYS A 49 -29.94 1.62 -54.69
C LYS A 49 -28.47 1.93 -54.37
N ARG A 50 -27.69 2.22 -55.41
CA ARG A 50 -26.29 2.63 -55.25
C ARG A 50 -26.29 4.04 -54.66
N ILE A 51 -26.12 4.14 -53.35
CA ILE A 51 -25.92 5.41 -52.67
C ILE A 51 -24.50 5.87 -52.99
N ASP A 52 -24.37 6.78 -53.95
CA ASP A 52 -23.10 7.42 -54.25
C ASP A 52 -22.81 8.48 -53.18
N ASN A 53 -21.90 8.15 -52.27
CA ASN A 53 -21.42 9.06 -51.22
C ASN A 53 -20.12 9.78 -51.62
N SER A 54 -19.69 9.72 -52.89
CA SER A 54 -18.43 10.32 -53.36
C SER A 54 -18.32 11.83 -53.11
N ARG A 55 -19.45 12.52 -52.99
CA ARG A 55 -19.53 13.96 -52.74
C ARG A 55 -19.92 14.34 -51.30
N VAL A 56 -20.07 13.35 -50.42
CA VAL A 56 -20.45 13.59 -49.02
C VAL A 56 -19.20 14.00 -48.24
N VAL A 57 -19.05 15.32 -48.04
CA VAL A 57 -18.05 15.86 -47.12
C VAL A 57 -18.63 15.88 -45.72
N ARG A 58 -17.89 15.32 -44.74
CA ARG A 58 -18.28 15.40 -43.33
C ARG A 58 -18.33 16.87 -42.90
N ARG A 59 -19.53 17.42 -42.76
CA ARG A 59 -19.76 18.68 -42.05
C ARG A 59 -19.58 18.40 -40.56
N ALA A 60 -18.51 18.92 -39.98
CA ALA A 60 -18.37 18.93 -38.53
C ALA A 60 -19.42 19.88 -37.94
N ASP A 61 -20.41 19.35 -37.24
CA ASP A 61 -21.33 20.15 -36.43
C ASP A 61 -20.62 20.57 -35.13
N PRO A 62 -20.35 21.87 -34.92
CA PRO A 62 -19.67 22.35 -33.71
C PRO A 62 -20.48 22.07 -32.44
N ALA A 63 -21.81 21.92 -32.53
CA ALA A 63 -22.66 21.64 -31.39
C ALA A 63 -22.41 20.24 -30.80
N VAL A 64 -22.11 19.25 -31.66
CA VAL A 64 -21.80 17.88 -31.23
C VAL A 64 -20.49 17.85 -30.44
N ASN A 65 -19.46 18.56 -30.91
CA ASN A 65 -18.17 18.66 -30.23
C ASN A 65 -18.30 19.33 -28.86
N ALA A 66 -19.11 20.39 -28.78
CA ALA A 66 -19.38 21.08 -27.52
C ALA A 66 -20.11 20.17 -26.50
N ARG A 67 -21.09 19.36 -26.96
CA ARG A 67 -21.80 18.38 -26.12
C ARG A 67 -20.85 17.29 -25.61
N CYS A 68 -20.05 16.69 -26.49
CA CYS A 68 -19.07 15.67 -26.10
C CYS A 68 -18.06 16.21 -25.07
N ARG A 69 -17.55 17.44 -25.27
CA ARG A 69 -16.63 18.06 -24.31
C ARG A 69 -17.27 18.28 -22.95
N ARG A 70 -18.52 18.74 -22.89
CA ARG A 70 -19.26 18.90 -21.64
C ARG A 70 -19.42 17.57 -20.92
N LEU A 71 -19.80 16.51 -21.65
CA LEU A 71 -19.93 15.17 -21.08
C LEU A 71 -18.60 14.68 -20.50
N ILE A 72 -17.50 14.80 -21.24
CA ILE A 72 -16.16 14.42 -20.76
C ILE A 72 -15.82 15.17 -19.47
N VAL A 73 -15.98 16.50 -19.47
CA VAL A 73 -15.69 17.32 -18.28
C VAL A 73 -16.55 16.88 -17.09
N THR A 74 -17.85 16.63 -17.30
CA THR A 74 -18.76 16.21 -16.22
C THR A 74 -18.38 14.86 -15.63
N VAL A 75 -18.05 13.88 -16.48
CA VAL A 75 -17.66 12.53 -16.03
C VAL A 75 -16.31 12.59 -15.30
N THR A 76 -15.34 13.34 -15.83
CA THR A 76 -14.04 13.50 -15.18
C THR A 76 -14.17 14.21 -13.83
N ALA A 77 -14.94 15.30 -13.76
CA ALA A 77 -15.16 16.01 -12.51
C ALA A 77 -15.86 15.13 -11.47
N PHE A 78 -16.89 14.38 -11.88
CA PHE A 78 -17.58 13.44 -10.99
C PHE A 78 -16.64 12.34 -10.49
N THR A 79 -15.79 11.79 -11.36
CA THR A 79 -14.81 10.77 -10.99
C THR A 79 -13.80 11.31 -9.97
N LEU A 80 -13.29 12.53 -10.18
CA LEU A 80 -12.37 13.17 -9.24
C LEU A 80 -13.03 13.48 -7.89
N MET A 81 -14.29 13.92 -7.91
CA MET A 81 -15.07 14.17 -6.70
C MET A 81 -15.24 12.89 -5.87
N VAL A 82 -15.59 11.77 -6.51
CA VAL A 82 -15.73 10.47 -5.82
C VAL A 82 -14.38 9.98 -5.28
N ALA A 83 -13.30 10.10 -6.07
CA ALA A 83 -11.96 9.73 -5.63
C ALA A 83 -11.51 10.57 -4.42
N GLY A 84 -11.70 11.88 -4.48
CA GLY A 84 -11.36 12.80 -3.39
C GLY A 84 -12.16 12.54 -2.12
N LEU A 85 -13.47 12.27 -2.24
CA LEU A 85 -14.32 11.93 -1.09
C LEU A 85 -13.95 10.59 -0.45
N SER A 86 -13.34 9.68 -1.21
CA SER A 86 -12.91 8.36 -0.73
C SER A 86 -11.52 8.39 -0.08
N ALA A 87 -10.68 9.37 -0.41
CA ALA A 87 -9.34 9.54 0.15
C ALA A 87 -9.28 9.59 1.70
N PRO A 88 -10.12 10.35 2.42
CA PRO A 88 -10.05 10.38 3.89
C PRO A 88 -10.34 9.01 4.52
N ARG A 89 -11.21 8.19 3.92
CA ARG A 89 -11.50 6.84 4.43
C ARG A 89 -10.28 5.92 4.38
N LEU A 90 -9.50 6.00 3.30
CA LEU A 90 -8.27 5.23 3.16
C LEU A 90 -7.21 5.71 4.18
N TYR A 91 -7.13 7.02 4.40
CA TYR A 91 -6.23 7.59 5.40
C TYR A 91 -6.58 7.15 6.82
N THR A 92 -7.86 7.12 7.17
CA THR A 92 -8.32 6.63 8.48
C THR A 92 -7.98 5.16 8.71
N ILE A 93 -8.06 4.31 7.68
CA ILE A 93 -7.67 2.89 7.79
C ILE A 93 -6.18 2.77 8.11
N LEU A 94 -5.34 3.56 7.43
CA LEU A 94 -3.90 3.53 7.63
C LEU A 94 -3.52 4.00 9.05
N ALA A 95 -4.12 5.10 9.50
CA ALA A 95 -3.95 5.58 10.88
C ALA A 95 -4.47 4.56 11.92
N GLY A 96 -5.50 3.79 11.59
CA GLY A 96 -6.02 2.71 12.44
C GLY A 96 -4.98 1.62 12.71
N TYR A 97 -4.20 1.22 11.70
CA TYR A 97 -3.14 0.22 11.88
C TYR A 97 -2.03 0.70 12.82
N GLU A 98 -1.66 1.97 12.73
CA GLU A 98 -0.66 2.55 13.63
C GLU A 98 -1.16 2.53 15.08
N ILE A 99 -2.42 2.91 15.31
CA ILE A 99 -3.05 2.85 16.63
C ILE A 99 -3.08 1.42 17.16
N GLU A 100 -3.41 0.44 16.32
CA GLU A 100 -3.44 -0.96 16.73
C GLU A 100 -2.04 -1.47 17.10
N SER A 101 -1.02 -1.09 16.32
CA SER A 101 0.37 -1.45 16.62
C SER A 101 0.85 -0.83 17.94
N LEU A 102 0.43 0.40 18.24
CA LEU A 102 0.77 1.10 19.48
C LEU A 102 0.09 0.47 20.69
N LYS A 103 -1.16 0.03 20.55
CA LYS A 103 -1.88 -0.70 21.60
C LYS A 103 -1.21 -2.04 21.92
N ALA A 104 -0.83 -2.81 20.89
CA ALA A 104 -0.12 -4.07 21.08
C ALA A 104 1.23 -3.88 21.78
N GLN A 105 1.96 -2.81 21.44
CA GLN A 105 3.20 -2.45 22.14
C GLN A 105 2.96 -2.06 23.60
N GLN A 106 1.92 -1.27 23.87
CA GLN A 106 1.55 -0.88 25.22
C GLN A 106 1.24 -2.10 26.08
N GLU A 107 0.43 -3.03 25.57
CA GLU A 107 0.07 -4.25 26.30
C GLU A 107 1.29 -5.11 26.60
N LYS A 108 2.20 -5.26 25.62
CA LYS A 108 3.47 -5.97 25.82
C LYS A 108 4.31 -5.34 26.93
N LEU A 109 4.45 -4.01 26.92
CA LEU A 109 5.23 -3.29 27.93
C LEU A 109 4.60 -3.40 29.32
N LEU A 110 3.28 -3.40 29.42
CA LEU A 110 2.57 -3.62 30.69
C LEU A 110 2.78 -5.04 31.23
N ALA A 111 2.75 -6.04 30.36
CA ALA A 111 3.05 -7.42 30.74
C ALA A 111 4.50 -7.58 31.21
N GLU A 112 5.45 -6.97 30.50
CA GLU A 112 6.87 -6.97 30.86
C GLU A 112 7.10 -6.28 32.21
N ARG A 113 6.49 -5.11 32.41
CA ARG A 113 6.53 -4.41 33.71
C ARG A 113 5.97 -5.29 34.84
N ALA A 114 4.81 -5.91 34.64
CA ALA A 114 4.22 -6.78 35.66
C ALA A 114 5.14 -7.98 35.97
N SER A 115 5.84 -8.53 34.98
CA SER A 115 6.82 -9.59 35.21
C SER A 115 8.05 -9.12 36.00
N LEU A 116 8.56 -7.92 35.70
CA LEU A 116 9.68 -7.32 36.43
C LEU A 116 9.30 -6.99 37.87
N ASP A 117 8.09 -6.47 38.11
CA ASP A 117 7.60 -6.18 39.46
C ASP A 117 7.51 -7.46 40.31
N LEU A 118 7.14 -8.61 39.70
CA LEU A 118 7.14 -9.91 40.37
C LEU A 118 8.55 -10.42 40.67
N ASP A 119 9.49 -10.26 39.74
CA ASP A 119 10.88 -10.65 39.92
C ASP A 119 11.56 -9.79 40.99
N GLU A 120 11.29 -8.48 41.01
CA GLU A 120 11.76 -7.57 42.05
C GLU A 120 11.23 -7.98 43.42
N ALA A 121 9.92 -8.23 43.54
CA ALA A 121 9.34 -8.70 44.80
C ALA A 121 9.94 -10.05 45.26
N ARG A 122 10.28 -10.94 44.32
CA ARG A 122 10.93 -12.22 44.61
C ARG A 122 12.37 -12.04 45.10
N LEU A 123 13.13 -11.14 44.47
CA LEU A 123 14.51 -10.83 44.86
C LEU A 123 14.59 -10.08 46.20
N LEU A 124 13.64 -9.18 46.45
CA LEU A 124 13.53 -8.43 47.71
C LEU A 124 12.89 -9.25 48.84
N SER A 125 12.44 -10.48 48.58
CA SER A 125 11.90 -11.33 49.64
C SER A 125 12.96 -11.64 50.70
N MET A 126 12.58 -11.51 51.98
CA MET A 126 13.50 -11.64 53.12
C MET A 126 14.34 -12.93 53.07
N GLY A 127 13.72 -14.06 52.72
CA GLY A 127 14.41 -15.34 52.62
C GLY A 127 15.50 -15.37 51.54
N ASN A 128 15.30 -14.66 50.42
CA ASN A 128 16.29 -14.57 49.35
C ASN A 128 17.43 -13.61 49.76
N LEU A 129 17.10 -12.49 50.40
CA LEU A 129 18.10 -11.57 50.97
C LEU A 129 19.00 -12.24 52.01
N GLU A 130 18.45 -13.09 52.88
CA GLU A 130 19.24 -13.87 53.85
C GLU A 130 20.18 -14.89 53.17
N GLU A 131 19.72 -15.54 52.10
CA GLU A 131 20.55 -16.49 51.32
C GLU A 131 21.70 -15.77 50.59
N VAL A 132 21.41 -14.61 49.99
CA VAL A 132 22.42 -13.74 49.36
C VAL A 132 23.40 -13.20 50.40
N ALA A 133 22.92 -12.77 51.57
CA ALA A 133 23.77 -12.30 52.67
C ALA A 133 24.68 -13.41 53.21
N ARG A 134 24.18 -14.64 53.32
CA ARG A 134 24.96 -15.81 53.75
C ARG A 134 26.05 -16.17 52.74
N THR A 135 25.72 -16.20 51.45
CA THR A 135 26.66 -16.53 50.38
C THR A 135 27.72 -15.45 50.20
N GLY A 136 27.32 -14.19 50.30
CA GLY A 136 28.20 -13.02 50.16
C GLY A 136 28.98 -12.65 51.43
N GLN A 137 28.85 -13.41 52.53
CA GLN A 137 29.45 -13.10 53.84
C GLN A 137 29.08 -11.71 54.37
N TYR A 138 27.88 -11.21 54.05
CA TYR A 138 27.33 -9.93 54.53
C TYR A 138 26.53 -10.07 55.83
N LEU A 139 26.70 -11.17 56.56
CA LEU A 139 26.12 -11.33 57.88
C LEU A 139 26.79 -10.35 58.84
N ASP A 140 25.97 -9.63 59.62
CA ASP A 140 26.50 -8.72 60.64
C ASP A 140 27.46 -9.50 61.56
N PRO A 141 28.71 -9.03 61.71
CA PRO A 141 29.66 -9.66 62.60
C PRO A 141 29.10 -9.61 64.04
N ASP A 142 29.42 -10.64 64.82
CA ASP A 142 29.06 -10.69 66.24
C ASP A 142 29.51 -9.36 66.91
N PRO A 143 28.71 -8.73 67.79
CA PRO A 143 29.01 -7.41 68.38
C PRO A 143 30.40 -7.26 69.04
N GLN A 144 31.18 -8.34 69.21
CA GLN A 144 32.56 -8.32 69.69
C GLN A 144 33.65 -8.53 68.61
N GLN A 145 33.28 -8.73 67.34
CA GLN A 145 34.22 -9.02 66.26
C GLN A 145 34.69 -7.73 65.55
N VAL A 146 35.98 -7.44 65.67
CA VAL A 146 36.63 -6.27 65.05
C VAL A 146 37.21 -6.68 63.69
N VAL A 147 36.65 -6.12 62.61
CA VAL A 147 37.18 -6.32 61.25
C VAL A 147 38.20 -5.24 60.93
N PHE A 148 39.47 -5.64 60.80
CA PHE A 148 40.55 -4.72 60.41
C PHE A 148 40.56 -4.55 58.90
N LEU A 149 40.23 -3.35 58.41
CA LEU A 149 40.41 -3.01 57.00
C LEU A 149 41.92 -2.82 56.72
N PRO A 150 42.50 -3.52 55.74
CA PRO A 150 43.87 -3.26 55.33
C PRO A 150 43.96 -1.86 54.71
N PRO A 151 45.05 -1.11 54.95
CA PRO A 151 45.24 0.21 54.36
C PRO A 151 45.24 0.11 52.84
N ALA A 152 44.35 0.86 52.18
CA ALA A 152 44.18 0.85 50.74
C ALA A 152 45.48 1.27 50.03
N GLN A 153 46.15 0.33 49.37
CA GLN A 153 47.25 0.61 48.44
C GLN A 153 46.70 0.99 47.05
N GLY A 154 45.84 2.00 47.01
CA GLY A 154 45.20 2.47 45.79
C GLY A 154 44.61 3.85 46.00
N HIS A 155 44.99 4.79 45.13
CA HIS A 155 44.70 6.22 45.22
C HIS A 155 43.21 6.53 45.38
N GLY A 156 42.78 6.81 46.62
CA GLY A 156 41.43 7.30 46.90
C GLY A 156 40.91 6.93 48.29
N THR A 157 41.33 7.70 49.29
CA THR A 157 40.64 7.93 50.58
C THR A 157 40.23 6.69 51.40
N ALA A 158 41.17 6.17 52.20
CA ALA A 158 40.86 5.35 53.37
C ALA A 158 40.46 6.26 54.56
N LEU A 159 39.19 6.20 54.97
CA LEU A 159 38.57 7.09 55.97
C LEU A 159 38.86 6.74 57.44
N ALA A 160 39.88 5.95 57.76
CA ALA A 160 40.20 5.65 59.16
C ALA A 160 41.70 5.59 59.41
N TYR A 161 42.36 6.76 59.38
CA TYR A 161 43.70 6.92 59.93
C TYR A 161 43.59 7.67 61.28
N ASN A 162 43.61 6.92 62.38
CA ASN A 162 43.63 7.49 63.73
C ASN A 162 45.09 7.78 64.12
N VAL A 163 45.50 9.04 64.02
CA VAL A 163 46.81 9.49 64.50
C VAL A 163 46.67 9.97 65.94
N ASN A 164 47.25 9.21 66.86
CA ASN A 164 47.38 9.61 68.26
C ASN A 164 48.57 10.57 68.39
N SER A 165 48.34 11.85 68.65
CA SER A 165 49.41 12.82 68.90
C SER A 165 49.92 12.69 70.34
N LYS A 166 51.23 12.45 70.50
CA LYS A 166 51.95 12.66 71.76
C LYS A 166 52.39 14.11 71.89
#